data_AF-A0A286ITW5-F1
#
_entry.id   AF-A0A286ITW5-F1
#
_cell.length_a   1.000
_cell.length_b   1.000
_cell.length_c   1.000
_cell.angle_alpha   90.00
_cell.angle_beta   90.00
_cell.angle_gamma   90.00
#
_symmetry.space_group_name_H-M   'P 1'
#
loop_
_entity.id
_entity.type
_entity.pdbx_description
1 polymer ?
#
loop_
_entity_poly.entity_id
_entity_poly.type
_entity_poly.pdbx_seq_one_letter_code
_entity_poly.pdbx_strand_id
1 'polypeptide(L)'
;MKQKLTLVFILLSYFANSQDIVTKKDGIDIEVKVLEVLPSEIKYKKFDNLEGPTFTLLKNEILLIRYENGTKDIFNESINDAYLIEKQPQEIENLYLRGINDASMNYHGKNGGAGGTLITSLLSPIVGLIPAIACSASTPKDENLNLTNLELAQNVDYYRGYTSKAKKIKQKKIWTNWGIAFGVNVLFVLALQGS
;
A
#
# COMPACT_ATOMS: atom_id res chain seq x y z
N MET A 1 10.59 34.94 5.25
CA MET A 1 9.98 34.04 6.27
C MET A 1 9.67 32.64 5.72
N LYS A 2 9.08 32.52 4.52
CA LYS A 2 8.74 31.22 3.90
C LYS A 2 9.92 30.25 3.73
N GLN A 3 11.08 30.72 3.26
CA GLN A 3 12.27 29.87 3.09
C GLN A 3 12.85 29.35 4.42
N LYS A 4 12.77 30.15 5.50
CA LYS A 4 13.18 29.71 6.84
C LYS A 4 12.23 28.63 7.39
N LEU A 5 10.94 28.72 7.06
CA LEU A 5 9.93 27.73 7.44
C LEU A 5 10.13 26.39 6.70
N THR A 6 10.46 26.41 5.41
CA THR A 6 10.76 25.20 4.63
C THR A 6 12.00 24.47 5.17
N LEU A 7 13.04 25.19 5.58
CA LEU A 7 14.26 24.60 6.14
C LEU A 7 13.97 23.87 7.47
N VAL A 8 13.09 24.43 8.30
CA VAL A 8 12.66 23.82 9.57
C VAL A 8 11.92 22.49 9.34
N PHE A 9 11.07 22.40 8.31
CA PHE A 9 10.40 21.15 7.95
C PHE A 9 11.36 20.04 7.48
N ILE A 10 12.44 20.39 6.77
CA ILE A 10 13.47 19.43 6.33
C ILE A 10 14.30 18.94 7.53
N LEU A 11 14.59 19.82 8.48
CA LEU A 11 15.30 19.45 9.72
C LEU A 11 14.46 18.56 10.64
N LEU A 12 13.12 18.71 10.65
CA LEU A 12 12.21 17.87 11.44
C LEU A 12 12.15 16.41 10.93
N SER A 13 12.34 16.16 9.64
CA SER A 13 12.37 14.78 9.09
C SER A 13 13.56 13.95 9.54
N TYR A 14 14.64 14.57 10.04
CA TYR A 14 15.81 13.85 10.55
C TYR A 14 15.60 13.26 11.96
N PHE A 15 14.55 13.65 12.66
CA PHE A 15 14.20 13.11 13.99
C PHE A 15 13.16 11.99 13.95
N ALA A 16 12.80 11.52 12.75
CA ALA A 16 11.97 10.34 12.59
C ALA A 16 12.79 9.11 12.98
N ASN A 17 12.65 8.68 14.23
CA ASN A 17 13.12 7.37 14.66
C ASN A 17 12.07 6.35 14.22
N SER A 18 12.51 5.30 13.54
CA SER A 18 11.67 4.16 13.16
C SER A 18 12.25 2.95 13.87
N GLN A 19 11.52 2.37 14.81
CA GLN A 19 11.90 1.14 15.49
C GLN A 19 11.32 -0.09 14.78
N ASP A 20 11.88 -1.26 15.06
CA ASP A 20 11.28 -2.50 14.58
C ASP A 20 9.96 -2.73 15.35
N ILE A 21 8.94 -3.17 14.63
CA ILE A 21 7.64 -3.52 15.19
C ILE A 21 7.35 -4.97 14.87
N VAL A 22 7.16 -5.78 15.90
CA VAL A 22 6.67 -7.15 15.76
C VAL A 22 5.18 -7.14 16.06
N THR A 23 4.38 -7.49 15.07
CA THR A 23 2.94 -7.73 15.24
C THR A 23 2.75 -9.20 15.55
N LYS A 24 2.15 -9.51 16.70
CA LYS A 24 1.77 -10.87 17.08
C LYS A 24 0.46 -11.30 16.42
N LYS A 25 0.17 -12.60 16.42
CA LYS A 25 -1.08 -13.15 15.88
C LYS A 25 -2.35 -12.72 16.64
N ASP A 26 -2.21 -12.38 17.91
CA ASP A 26 -3.29 -11.79 18.72
C ASP A 26 -3.57 -10.31 18.36
N GLY A 27 -2.80 -9.73 17.42
CA GLY A 27 -2.91 -8.34 17.00
C GLY A 27 -2.17 -7.36 17.90
N ILE A 28 -1.39 -7.84 18.89
CA ILE A 28 -0.58 -6.99 19.75
C ILE A 28 0.72 -6.63 19.03
N ASP A 29 0.96 -5.34 18.89
CA ASP A 29 2.22 -4.79 18.40
C ASP A 29 3.19 -4.59 19.57
N ILE A 30 4.44 -5.04 19.39
CA ILE A 30 5.54 -4.79 20.32
C ILE A 30 6.66 -4.04 19.60
N GLU A 31 7.12 -2.97 20.23
CA GLU A 31 8.25 -2.17 19.77
C GLU A 31 9.56 -2.79 20.27
N VAL A 32 10.42 -3.15 19.33
CA VAL A 32 11.62 -3.93 19.61
C VAL A 32 12.81 -3.48 18.77
N LYS A 33 13.97 -4.02 19.11
CA LYS A 33 15.13 -4.10 18.24
C LYS A 33 15.44 -5.57 17.98
N VAL A 34 15.24 -6.02 16.75
CA VAL A 34 15.54 -7.41 16.37
C VAL A 34 17.05 -7.58 16.31
N LEU A 35 17.56 -8.59 17.01
CA LEU A 35 18.99 -8.93 17.02
C LEU A 35 19.28 -10.03 16.02
N GLU A 36 18.51 -11.11 16.08
CA GLU A 36 18.69 -12.31 15.24
C GLU A 36 17.34 -12.90 14.86
N VAL A 37 17.25 -13.43 13.64
CA VAL A 37 16.09 -14.17 13.14
C VAL A 37 16.54 -15.61 12.86
N LEU A 38 16.23 -16.52 13.78
CA LEU A 38 16.53 -17.95 13.67
C LEU A 38 15.40 -18.70 12.96
N PRO A 39 15.55 -19.98 12.57
CA PRO A 39 14.51 -20.72 11.86
C PRO A 39 13.16 -20.80 12.61
N SER A 40 13.17 -21.01 13.93
CA SER A 40 11.97 -21.19 14.75
C SER A 40 11.58 -19.97 15.60
N GLU A 41 12.53 -19.07 15.83
CA GLU A 41 12.39 -18.00 16.81
C GLU A 41 13.12 -16.73 16.37
N ILE A 42 12.79 -15.62 17.01
CA ILE A 42 13.56 -14.38 16.91
C ILE A 42 14.12 -14.02 18.28
N LYS A 43 15.29 -13.38 18.28
CA LYS A 43 15.85 -12.74 19.47
C LYS A 43 15.76 -11.24 19.31
N TYR A 44 15.27 -10.58 20.36
CA TYR A 44 15.03 -9.14 20.33
C TYR A 44 15.29 -8.49 21.68
N LYS A 45 15.48 -7.18 21.69
CA LYS A 45 15.41 -6.35 22.90
C LYS A 45 14.20 -5.44 22.82
N LYS A 46 13.58 -5.13 23.96
CA LYS A 46 12.50 -4.16 24.00
C LYS A 46 13.05 -2.77 23.69
N PHE A 47 12.31 -2.01 22.90
CA PHE A 47 12.77 -0.69 22.47
C PHE A 47 12.94 0.29 23.64
N ASP A 48 12.11 0.16 24.68
CA ASP A 48 12.18 0.94 25.91
C ASP A 48 13.40 0.62 26.79
N ASN A 49 14.10 -0.49 26.54
CA ASN A 49 15.27 -0.91 27.31
C ASN A 49 16.28 -1.72 26.46
N LEU A 50 17.04 -1.03 25.62
CA LEU A 50 18.07 -1.64 24.77
C LEU A 50 19.29 -2.18 25.54
N GLU A 51 19.53 -1.73 26.76
CA GLU A 51 20.57 -2.31 27.65
C GLU A 51 20.04 -3.50 28.46
N GLY A 52 18.75 -3.80 28.35
CA GLY A 52 18.09 -4.89 29.03
C GLY A 52 18.44 -6.29 28.48
N PRO A 53 17.79 -7.32 29.05
CA PRO A 53 18.00 -8.71 28.63
C PRO A 53 17.50 -8.94 27.20
N THR A 54 18.09 -9.93 26.54
CA THR A 54 17.60 -10.44 25.26
C THR A 54 16.41 -11.35 25.50
N PHE A 55 15.31 -11.07 24.81
CA PHE A 55 14.10 -11.87 24.81
C PHE A 55 14.04 -12.75 23.57
N THR A 56 13.36 -13.89 23.69
CA THR A 56 13.08 -14.80 22.58
C THR A 56 11.58 -14.85 22.34
N LEU A 57 11.17 -14.83 21.07
CA LEU A 57 9.76 -14.99 20.66
C LEU A 57 9.68 -16.03 19.54
N LEU A 58 8.74 -16.96 19.65
CA LEU A 58 8.54 -18.00 18.65
C LEU A 58 7.90 -17.41 17.39
N LYS A 59 8.37 -17.81 16.21
CA LYS A 59 7.81 -17.34 14.94
C LYS A 59 6.35 -17.72 14.73
N ASN A 60 5.90 -18.83 15.34
CA ASN A 60 4.49 -19.22 15.28
C ASN A 60 3.56 -18.28 16.07
N GLU A 61 4.07 -17.39 16.92
CA GLU A 61 3.28 -16.37 17.63
C GLU A 61 3.30 -15.02 16.91
N ILE A 62 4.17 -14.87 15.91
CA ILE A 62 4.37 -13.64 15.16
C ILE A 62 3.49 -13.67 13.91
N LEU A 63 2.87 -12.54 13.59
CA LEU A 63 2.16 -12.32 12.32
C LEU A 63 3.07 -11.64 11.30
N LEU A 64 3.76 -10.57 11.71
CA LEU A 64 4.74 -9.88 10.86
C LEU A 64 5.81 -9.15 11.69
N ILE A 65 6.98 -8.95 11.10
CA ILE A 65 8.03 -8.06 11.60
C ILE A 65 8.18 -6.93 10.58
N ARG A 66 8.13 -5.70 11.05
CA ARG A 66 8.40 -4.49 10.26
C ARG A 66 9.69 -3.89 10.77
N TYR A 67 10.70 -3.86 9.94
CA TYR A 67 12.01 -3.36 10.32
C TYR A 67 12.08 -1.84 10.17
N GLU A 68 13.02 -1.22 10.89
CA GLU A 68 13.34 0.22 10.83
C GLU A 68 13.52 0.72 9.39
N ASN A 69 14.20 -0.07 8.54
CA ASN A 69 14.47 0.25 7.13
C ASN A 69 13.24 0.11 6.20
N GLY A 70 12.09 -0.30 6.74
CA GLY A 70 10.84 -0.48 6.01
C GLY A 70 10.63 -1.86 5.38
N THR A 71 11.61 -2.78 5.44
CA THR A 71 11.40 -4.18 5.02
C THR A 71 10.45 -4.89 5.98
N LYS A 72 9.84 -5.99 5.53
CA LYS A 72 8.87 -6.74 6.32
C LYS A 72 9.02 -8.24 6.11
N ASP A 73 8.93 -8.98 7.19
CA ASP A 73 8.79 -10.44 7.18
C ASP A 73 7.38 -10.79 7.64
N ILE A 74 6.68 -11.67 6.93
CA ILE A 74 5.31 -12.08 7.25
C ILE A 74 5.34 -13.56 7.66
N PHE A 75 4.86 -13.84 8.86
CA PHE A 75 4.85 -15.16 9.50
C PHE A 75 3.41 -15.66 9.63
N ASN A 76 2.73 -15.84 8.50
CA ASN A 76 1.42 -16.47 8.51
C ASN A 76 1.60 -17.99 8.58
N GLU A 77 1.10 -18.65 9.62
CA GLU A 77 0.81 -20.09 9.56
C GLU A 77 -0.43 -20.30 8.69
N SER A 78 -0.24 -20.16 7.38
CA SER A 78 -1.02 -20.75 6.29
C SER A 78 -0.74 -19.99 4.99
N ILE A 79 0.48 -20.08 4.48
CA ILE A 79 0.58 -20.76 3.19
C ILE A 79 1.17 -22.10 3.58
N ASN A 80 0.32 -23.13 3.64
CA ASN A 80 0.83 -24.49 3.58
C ASN A 80 1.79 -24.50 2.40
N ASP A 81 3.08 -24.71 2.63
CA ASP A 81 3.98 -25.04 1.52
C ASP A 81 3.41 -26.25 0.78
N ALA A 82 2.64 -27.13 1.45
CA ALA A 82 1.83 -28.18 0.82
C ALA A 82 0.75 -27.69 -0.20
N TYR A 83 0.20 -26.47 -0.07
CA TYR A 83 -0.74 -25.87 -1.04
C TYR A 83 -0.04 -25.34 -2.30
N LEU A 84 1.21 -24.87 -2.17
CA LEU A 84 2.08 -24.52 -3.31
C LEU A 84 2.78 -25.75 -3.90
N ILE A 85 2.90 -26.84 -3.14
CA ILE A 85 3.49 -28.10 -3.62
C ILE A 85 2.48 -28.87 -4.50
N GLU A 86 1.18 -28.71 -4.27
CA GLU A 86 0.14 -29.36 -5.09
C GLU A 86 -0.15 -28.61 -6.42
N LYS A 87 -0.09 -27.28 -6.41
CA LYS A 87 -0.20 -26.45 -7.63
C LYS A 87 1.16 -26.13 -8.21
N GLN A 88 1.42 -26.54 -9.44
CA GLN A 88 2.65 -26.13 -10.13
C GLN A 88 2.77 -24.59 -10.14
N PRO A 89 3.94 -24.00 -9.78
CA PRO A 89 4.17 -22.56 -9.77
C PRO A 89 3.75 -21.85 -11.07
N GLN A 90 3.79 -22.58 -12.18
CA GLN A 90 3.37 -22.13 -13.50
C GLN A 90 1.86 -21.90 -13.62
N GLU A 91 1.03 -22.74 -12.98
CA GLU A 91 -0.43 -22.59 -12.99
C GLU A 91 -0.87 -21.37 -12.19
N ILE A 92 -0.23 -21.15 -11.03
CA ILE A 92 -0.44 -19.96 -10.19
C ILE A 92 -0.12 -18.70 -10.97
N GLU A 93 1.05 -18.67 -11.64
CA GLU A 93 1.45 -17.54 -12.47
C GLU A 93 0.48 -17.33 -13.64
N ASN A 94 0.06 -18.40 -14.32
CA ASN A 94 -0.90 -18.31 -15.43
C ASN A 94 -2.25 -17.74 -14.99
N LEU A 95 -2.77 -18.16 -13.82
CA LEU A 95 -4.02 -17.64 -13.27
C LEU A 95 -3.90 -16.17 -12.85
N TYR A 96 -2.80 -15.80 -12.21
CA TYR A 96 -2.51 -14.43 -11.84
C TYR A 96 -2.42 -13.51 -13.07
N LEU A 97 -1.68 -13.94 -14.10
CA LEU A 97 -1.56 -13.23 -15.38
C LEU A 97 -2.91 -13.13 -16.11
N ARG A 98 -3.72 -14.18 -16.06
CA ARG A 98 -5.08 -14.16 -16.61
C ARG A 98 -5.94 -13.10 -15.90
N GLY A 99 -5.87 -13.03 -14.57
CA GLY A 99 -6.55 -11.99 -13.79
C GLY A 99 -6.12 -10.59 -14.20
N ILE A 100 -4.82 -10.37 -14.43
CA ILE A 100 -4.29 -9.08 -14.93
C ILE A 100 -4.87 -8.73 -16.30
N ASN A 101 -4.90 -9.68 -17.23
CA ASN A 101 -5.39 -9.46 -18.59
C ASN A 101 -6.89 -9.16 -18.57
N ASP A 102 -7.68 -9.94 -17.82
CA ASP A 102 -9.13 -9.73 -17.72
C ASP A 102 -9.46 -8.39 -17.07
N ALA A 103 -8.74 -7.98 -16.03
CA ALA A 103 -8.90 -6.66 -15.43
C ALA A 103 -8.58 -5.54 -16.42
N SER A 104 -7.58 -5.72 -17.28
CA SER A 104 -7.23 -4.72 -18.29
C SER A 104 -8.35 -4.47 -19.31
N MET A 105 -9.17 -5.48 -19.57
CA MET A 105 -10.28 -5.41 -20.51
C MET A 105 -11.59 -4.96 -19.85
N ASN A 106 -11.85 -5.44 -18.63
CA ASN A 106 -13.16 -5.31 -17.99
C ASN A 106 -13.22 -4.20 -16.93
N TYR A 107 -12.11 -3.85 -16.29
CA TYR A 107 -12.11 -2.84 -15.23
C TYR A 107 -11.92 -1.42 -15.78
N HIS A 108 -12.97 -0.61 -15.63
CA HIS A 108 -12.99 0.76 -16.15
C HIS A 108 -12.75 1.84 -15.08
N GLY A 109 -12.60 1.49 -13.81
CA GLY A 109 -12.38 2.47 -12.73
C GLY A 109 -13.51 3.48 -12.52
N LYS A 110 -14.73 3.15 -12.95
CA LYS A 110 -15.95 3.92 -12.59
C LYS A 110 -16.15 3.87 -11.08
N ASN A 111 -16.73 4.92 -10.51
CA ASN A 111 -16.96 5.07 -9.06
C ASN A 111 -15.69 4.97 -8.18
N GLY A 112 -14.50 5.09 -8.78
CA GLY A 112 -13.21 4.96 -8.09
C GLY A 112 -12.69 6.23 -7.42
N GLY A 113 -13.51 7.29 -7.28
CA GLY A 113 -13.10 8.57 -6.68
C GLY A 113 -12.42 9.56 -7.63
N ALA A 114 -12.14 9.18 -8.88
CA ALA A 114 -11.48 10.05 -9.85
C ALA A 114 -12.30 11.31 -10.20
N GLY A 115 -13.63 11.21 -10.28
CA GLY A 115 -14.51 12.35 -10.54
C GLY A 115 -14.53 13.37 -9.40
N GLY A 116 -14.66 12.89 -8.16
CA GLY A 116 -14.58 13.75 -6.96
C GLY A 116 -13.21 14.44 -6.86
N THR A 117 -12.13 13.70 -7.13
CA THR A 117 -10.77 14.26 -7.17
C THR A 117 -10.65 15.42 -8.15
N LEU A 118 -11.19 15.28 -9.36
CA LEU A 118 -11.17 16.35 -10.37
C LEU A 118 -11.85 17.62 -9.83
N ILE A 119 -13.06 17.48 -9.29
CA ILE A 119 -13.87 18.60 -8.78
C ILE A 119 -13.13 19.33 -7.66
N THR A 120 -12.63 18.61 -6.66
CA THR A 120 -11.90 19.21 -5.54
C THR A 120 -10.58 19.85 -5.97
N SER A 121 -9.90 19.26 -6.97
CA SER A 121 -8.63 19.77 -7.50
C SER A 121 -8.80 21.03 -8.34
N LEU A 122 -9.95 21.20 -9.01
CA LEU A 122 -10.26 22.43 -9.75
C LEU A 122 -10.41 23.63 -8.83
N LEU A 123 -10.98 23.45 -7.62
CA LEU A 123 -11.11 24.52 -6.62
C LEU A 123 -9.75 24.95 -6.07
N SER A 124 -8.90 23.97 -5.76
CA SER A 124 -7.54 24.20 -5.30
C SER A 124 -6.70 22.93 -5.50
N PRO A 125 -5.51 23.05 -6.09
CA PRO A 125 -4.58 21.91 -6.22
C PRO A 125 -4.28 21.19 -4.92
N ILE A 126 -4.17 21.94 -3.81
CA ILE A 126 -3.83 21.40 -2.49
C ILE A 126 -5.03 20.64 -1.91
N VAL A 127 -6.23 21.22 -2.00
CA VAL A 127 -7.47 20.56 -1.51
C VAL A 127 -7.72 19.27 -2.30
N GLY A 128 -7.44 19.27 -3.60
CA GLY A 128 -7.56 18.10 -4.46
C GLY A 128 -6.57 16.95 -4.17
N LEU A 129 -5.42 17.22 -3.54
CA LEU A 129 -4.43 16.18 -3.22
C LEU A 129 -4.92 15.21 -2.15
N ILE A 130 -5.68 15.69 -1.16
CA ILE A 130 -6.19 14.87 -0.06
C ILE A 130 -7.06 13.71 -0.58
N PRO A 131 -8.14 13.96 -1.36
CA PRO A 131 -8.92 12.87 -1.94
C PRO A 131 -8.12 12.07 -2.98
N ALA A 132 -7.19 12.68 -3.73
CA ALA A 132 -6.35 11.95 -4.69
C ALA A 132 -5.53 10.86 -3.98
N ILE A 133 -4.87 11.19 -2.87
CA ILE A 133 -4.06 10.25 -2.08
C ILE A 133 -4.96 9.18 -1.45
N ALA A 134 -6.02 9.59 -0.75
CA ALA A 134 -6.92 8.66 -0.06
C ALA A 134 -7.58 7.67 -1.05
N CYS A 135 -8.15 8.18 -2.14
CA CYS A 135 -8.82 7.34 -3.14
C CYS A 135 -7.84 6.46 -3.93
N SER A 136 -6.61 6.92 -4.20
CA SER A 136 -5.61 6.12 -4.94
C SER A 136 -4.98 5.01 -4.09
N ALA A 137 -4.85 5.22 -2.78
CA ALA A 137 -4.33 4.21 -1.85
C ALA A 137 -5.32 3.04 -1.64
N SER A 138 -6.62 3.34 -1.58
CA SER A 138 -7.68 2.36 -1.36
C SER A 138 -7.83 1.36 -2.52
N THR A 139 -8.11 0.11 -2.18
CA THR A 139 -8.50 -0.92 -3.16
C THR A 139 -9.84 -0.55 -3.83
N PRO A 140 -10.06 -0.96 -5.09
CA PRO A 140 -11.41 -0.93 -5.66
C PRO A 140 -12.35 -1.81 -4.83
N LYS A 141 -13.59 -1.38 -4.62
CA LYS A 141 -14.61 -2.22 -3.99
C LYS A 141 -15.01 -3.35 -4.93
N ASP A 142 -15.34 -4.52 -4.38
CA ASP A 142 -15.68 -5.73 -5.14
C ASP A 142 -16.84 -5.50 -6.12
N GLU A 143 -17.87 -4.77 -5.69
CA GLU A 143 -19.02 -4.35 -6.50
C GLU A 143 -18.64 -3.54 -7.75
N ASN A 144 -17.48 -2.86 -7.76
CA ASN A 144 -16.99 -2.05 -8.87
C ASN A 144 -15.95 -2.79 -9.72
N LEU A 145 -15.62 -4.05 -9.40
CA LEU A 145 -14.62 -4.81 -10.16
C LEU A 145 -15.13 -5.21 -11.54
N ASN A 146 -16.45 -5.36 -11.75
CA ASN A 146 -17.03 -5.86 -13.00
C ASN A 146 -16.50 -7.26 -13.38
N LEU A 147 -16.48 -8.17 -12.41
CA LEU A 147 -16.08 -9.55 -12.62
C LEU A 147 -17.19 -10.27 -13.39
N THR A 148 -16.87 -10.76 -14.59
CA THR A 148 -17.82 -11.48 -15.46
C THR A 148 -17.85 -12.98 -15.17
N ASN A 149 -16.71 -13.55 -14.73
CA ASN A 149 -16.61 -14.96 -14.38
C ASN A 149 -16.44 -15.13 -12.86
N LEU A 150 -17.54 -15.48 -12.19
CA LEU A 150 -17.58 -15.66 -10.74
C LEU A 150 -16.80 -16.90 -10.27
N GLU A 151 -16.70 -17.94 -11.09
CA GLU A 151 -15.93 -19.15 -10.75
C GLU A 151 -14.42 -18.84 -10.71
N LEU A 152 -13.92 -18.09 -11.70
CA LEU A 152 -12.54 -17.61 -11.70
C LEU A 152 -12.29 -16.62 -10.55
N ALA A 153 -13.27 -15.79 -10.20
CA ALA A 153 -13.15 -14.84 -9.10
C ALA A 153 -13.00 -15.51 -7.72
N GLN A 154 -13.45 -16.76 -7.55
CA GLN A 154 -13.22 -17.54 -6.32
C GLN A 154 -11.76 -18.01 -6.19
N ASN A 155 -11.00 -18.06 -7.29
CA ASN A 155 -9.59 -18.42 -7.26
C ASN A 155 -8.74 -17.26 -6.76
N VAL A 156 -7.97 -17.50 -5.69
CA VAL A 156 -7.18 -16.48 -5.00
C VAL A 156 -6.13 -15.83 -5.90
N ASP A 157 -5.46 -16.59 -6.76
CA ASP A 157 -4.37 -16.09 -7.61
C ASP A 157 -4.91 -15.21 -8.72
N TYR A 158 -5.98 -15.67 -9.37
CA TYR A 158 -6.72 -14.88 -10.35
C TYR A 158 -7.24 -13.57 -9.75
N TYR A 159 -7.92 -13.65 -8.60
CA TYR A 159 -8.50 -12.50 -7.92
C TYR A 159 -7.43 -11.47 -7.52
N ARG A 160 -6.28 -11.93 -7.01
CA ARG A 160 -5.12 -11.08 -6.70
C ARG A 160 -4.59 -10.36 -7.94
N GLY A 161 -4.43 -11.07 -9.06
CA GLY A 161 -3.99 -10.48 -10.33
C GLY A 161 -4.95 -9.42 -10.85
N TYR A 162 -6.25 -9.73 -10.82
CA TYR A 162 -7.32 -8.84 -11.26
C TYR A 162 -7.35 -7.56 -10.42
N THR A 163 -7.43 -7.69 -9.11
CA THR A 163 -7.52 -6.55 -8.17
C THR A 163 -6.26 -5.69 -8.20
N SER A 164 -5.07 -6.30 -8.34
CA SER A 164 -3.79 -5.60 -8.50
C SER A 164 -3.80 -4.69 -9.74
N LYS A 165 -4.20 -5.22 -10.90
CA LYS A 165 -4.31 -4.43 -12.14
C LYS A 165 -5.40 -3.37 -12.06
N ALA A 166 -6.57 -3.70 -11.50
CA ALA A 166 -7.67 -2.77 -11.30
C ALA A 166 -7.26 -1.57 -10.43
N LYS A 167 -6.51 -1.82 -9.33
CA LYS A 167 -5.94 -0.77 -8.49
C LYS A 167 -5.03 0.17 -9.30
N LYS A 168 -4.13 -0.37 -10.12
CA LYS A 168 -3.25 0.44 -10.99
C LYS A 168 -4.04 1.31 -11.98
N ILE A 169 -5.10 0.76 -12.59
CA ILE A 169 -5.97 1.51 -13.51
C ILE A 169 -6.71 2.64 -12.76
N LYS A 170 -7.24 2.36 -11.57
CA LYS A 170 -7.91 3.34 -10.70
C LYS A 170 -6.95 4.49 -10.34
N GLN A 171 -5.75 4.15 -9.86
CA GLN A 171 -4.72 5.11 -9.50
C GLN A 171 -4.36 6.01 -10.67
N LYS A 172 -4.12 5.42 -11.85
CA LYS A 172 -3.81 6.17 -13.07
C LYS A 172 -4.90 7.22 -13.36
N LYS A 173 -6.18 6.83 -13.32
CA LYS A 173 -7.29 7.78 -13.56
C LYS A 173 -7.35 8.91 -12.54
N ILE A 174 -7.16 8.60 -11.26
CA ILE A 174 -7.16 9.61 -10.19
C ILE A 174 -6.04 10.63 -10.42
N TRP A 175 -4.80 10.16 -10.66
CA TRP A 175 -3.66 11.04 -10.88
C TRP A 175 -3.74 11.81 -12.20
N THR A 176 -4.31 11.22 -13.26
CA THR A 176 -4.60 11.94 -14.50
C THR A 176 -5.59 13.08 -14.26
N ASN A 177 -6.70 12.81 -13.54
CA ASN A 177 -7.70 13.84 -13.24
C ASN A 177 -7.14 14.96 -12.36
N TRP A 178 -6.35 14.62 -11.33
CA TRP A 178 -5.65 15.62 -10.51
C TRP A 178 -4.69 16.48 -11.35
N GLY A 179 -3.90 15.85 -12.22
CA GLY A 179 -2.95 16.55 -13.11
C GLY A 179 -3.63 17.49 -14.11
N ILE A 180 -4.78 17.11 -14.66
CA ILE A 180 -5.59 17.99 -15.54
C ILE A 180 -6.01 19.24 -14.77
N ALA A 181 -6.60 19.09 -13.58
CA ALA A 181 -7.04 20.22 -12.78
C ALA A 181 -5.88 21.11 -12.33
N PHE A 182 -4.72 20.52 -12.02
CA PHE A 182 -3.50 21.27 -11.71
C PHE A 182 -3.08 22.14 -12.91
N GLY A 183 -3.04 21.57 -14.12
CA GLY A 183 -2.73 22.32 -15.34
C GLY A 183 -3.68 23.49 -15.58
N VAL A 184 -4.98 23.30 -15.38
CA VAL A 184 -5.99 24.37 -15.49
C VAL A 184 -5.72 25.50 -14.49
N ASN A 185 -5.42 25.16 -13.22
CA ASN A 185 -5.10 26.15 -12.19
C ASN A 185 -3.82 26.94 -12.53
N VAL A 186 -2.78 26.28 -13.05
CA VAL A 186 -1.55 26.95 -13.50
C VAL A 186 -1.84 27.95 -14.62
N LEU A 187 -2.60 27.55 -15.64
CA LEU A 187 -2.99 28.44 -16.74
C LEU A 187 -3.81 29.64 -16.25
N PHE A 188 -4.72 29.43 -15.30
CA PHE A 188 -5.52 30.50 -14.71
C PHE A 188 -4.65 31.53 -13.97
N VAL A 189 -3.67 31.09 -13.18
CA VAL A 189 -2.74 31.98 -12.48
C VAL A 189 -1.89 32.79 -13.48
N LEU A 190 -1.39 32.14 -14.54
CA LEU A 190 -0.62 32.81 -15.58
C LEU A 190 -1.45 33.88 -16.32
N ALA A 191 -2.73 33.57 -16.61
CA ALA A 191 -3.64 34.52 -17.25
C ALA A 191 -3.86 35.77 -16.38
N LEU A 192 -4.04 35.61 -15.07
CA LEU A 192 -4.22 36.72 -14.12
C LEU A 192 -2.94 37.57 -13.92
N GLN A 193 -1.76 37.01 -14.17
CA GLN A 193 -0.49 37.74 -14.08
C GLN A 193 -0.15 38.50 -15.37
N GLY A 194 -0.68 38.05 -16.51
CA GLY A 194 -0.49 38.67 -17.81
C GLY A 194 -1.53 39.73 -18.21
N SER A 195 -2.60 39.88 -17.41
CA SER A 195 -3.67 40.88 -17.55
C SER A 195 -3.48 42.04 -16.58
#